data_AF-A0A352UVS8-F1
#
_entry.id   AF-A0A352UVS8-F1
#
_cell.length_a   1.000
_cell.length_b   1.000
_cell.length_c   1.000
_cell.angle_alpha   90.00
_cell.angle_beta   90.00
_cell.angle_gamma   90.00
#
_symmetry.space_group_name_H-M   'P 1'
#
loop_
_entity.id
_entity.type
_entity.pdbx_description
1 polymer ?
#
loop_
_entity_poly.entity_id
_entity_poly.type
_entity_poly.pdbx_seq_one_letter_code
_entity_poly.pdbx_strand_id
1 'polypeptide(L)'
;EGPFGTFDKNQLQRGLQVFTEVCSGCHGMKFVPIRTLADEGGPELPADQVRAYAASLDSVVLPDGTERPREWTDKFPVRSGEGMGPDLSLMAKARAGFHGPYGTGINQLINGIGGPEYIVSVLSGYTGEEKVEAGTTFYENHAFPGGWISMPPPLSDDQVTYADGHPATVHHMAEDVAAFMMWTAEPKLMARKHMGFVAVTFLIILSVLLYLTNKRLWAGIKGKKSAA
;
A
#
# COMPACT_ATOMS: atom_id res chain seq x y z
N GLU A 1 0.84 -11.38 3.73
CA GLU A 1 0.00 -11.40 2.49
C GLU A 1 -0.92 -12.63 2.47
N GLY A 2 -1.52 -12.98 1.32
CA GLY A 2 -2.42 -14.13 1.18
C GLY A 2 -3.89 -13.84 1.54
N PRO A 3 -4.80 -14.83 1.37
CA PRO A 3 -6.24 -14.63 1.57
C PRO A 3 -6.63 -14.30 3.01
N PHE A 4 -5.83 -14.73 3.99
CA PHE A 4 -6.05 -14.49 5.42
C PHE A 4 -5.08 -13.47 6.04
N GLY A 5 -4.09 -12.99 5.28
CA GLY A 5 -3.13 -12.02 5.81
C GLY A 5 -3.79 -10.68 6.13
N THR A 6 -3.37 -10.09 7.24
CA THR A 6 -3.84 -8.80 7.74
C THR A 6 -2.69 -7.79 7.80
N PHE A 7 -3.02 -6.51 7.93
CA PHE A 7 -2.01 -5.53 8.30
C PHE A 7 -1.57 -5.75 9.76
N ASP A 8 -0.30 -5.48 10.04
CA ASP A 8 0.21 -5.34 11.40
C ASP A 8 0.12 -3.88 11.83
N LYS A 9 -0.61 -3.62 12.92
CA LYS A 9 -0.89 -2.25 13.38
C LYS A 9 0.39 -1.48 13.71
N ASN A 10 1.34 -2.11 14.39
CA ASN A 10 2.59 -1.44 14.80
C ASN A 10 3.49 -1.18 13.58
N GLN A 11 3.51 -2.09 12.61
CA GLN A 11 4.19 -1.91 11.33
C GLN A 11 3.67 -0.68 10.58
N LEU A 12 2.34 -0.50 10.52
CA LEU A 12 1.76 0.68 9.88
C LEU A 12 2.08 1.98 10.64
N GLN A 13 2.17 1.93 11.97
CA GLN A 13 2.56 3.09 12.78
C GLN A 13 4.03 3.46 12.57
N ARG A 14 4.94 2.49 12.53
CA ARG A 14 6.34 2.70 12.16
C ARG A 14 6.50 3.22 10.73
N GLY A 15 5.75 2.65 9.79
CA GLY A 15 5.73 3.11 8.41
C GLY A 15 5.20 4.54 8.25
N LEU A 16 4.21 4.93 9.05
CA LEU A 16 3.77 6.33 9.14
C LEU A 16 4.92 7.21 9.64
N GLN A 17 5.66 6.80 10.69
CA GLN A 17 6.80 7.56 11.20
C GLN A 17 7.88 7.76 10.14
N VAL A 18 8.27 6.70 9.42
CA VAL A 18 9.22 6.79 8.29
C VAL A 18 8.70 7.73 7.20
N PHE A 19 7.41 7.63 6.83
CA PHE A 19 6.82 8.54 5.86
C PHE A 19 6.90 9.99 6.33
N THR A 20 6.54 10.28 7.57
CA THR A 20 6.54 11.63 8.14
C THR A 20 7.94 12.22 8.21
N GLU A 21 8.90 11.48 8.76
CA GLU A 21 10.25 11.97 9.04
C GLU A 21 11.17 12.00 7.80
N VAL A 22 10.88 11.16 6.80
CA VAL A 22 11.72 11.02 5.60
C VAL A 22 10.97 11.41 4.33
N CYS A 23 9.92 10.65 3.98
CA CYS A 23 9.32 10.75 2.65
C CYS A 23 8.56 12.07 2.44
N SER A 24 7.95 12.61 3.50
CA SER A 24 7.07 13.78 3.45
C SER A 24 7.78 15.08 3.05
N GLY A 25 9.11 15.10 3.09
CA GLY A 25 9.93 16.21 2.59
C GLY A 25 9.78 16.44 1.09
N CYS A 26 9.61 15.37 0.31
CA CYS A 26 9.50 15.43 -1.16
C CYS A 26 8.19 14.86 -1.71
N HIS A 27 7.47 14.05 -0.94
CA HIS A 27 6.28 13.34 -1.39
C HIS A 27 5.01 13.73 -0.62
N GLY A 28 3.90 13.79 -1.34
CA GLY A 28 2.56 14.01 -0.78
C GLY A 28 1.68 12.75 -0.80
N MET A 29 0.54 12.83 -0.13
CA MET A 29 -0.51 11.80 -0.13
C MET A 29 -1.90 12.44 -0.27
N LYS A 30 -2.12 13.16 -1.38
CA LYS A 30 -3.29 14.03 -1.60
C LYS A 30 -4.65 13.31 -1.64
N PHE A 31 -4.66 11.98 -1.72
CA PHE A 31 -5.90 11.20 -1.70
C PHE A 31 -6.21 10.60 -0.33
N VAL A 32 -5.30 10.73 0.64
CA VAL A 32 -5.43 10.14 1.98
C VAL A 32 -5.95 11.20 2.97
N PRO A 33 -7.17 11.10 3.51
CA PRO A 33 -7.63 11.95 4.61
C PRO A 33 -6.91 11.56 5.91
N ILE A 34 -6.39 12.52 6.66
CA ILE A 34 -5.55 12.24 7.85
C ILE A 34 -6.34 11.48 8.92
N ARG A 35 -7.64 11.77 9.06
CA ARG A 35 -8.54 11.06 9.98
C ARG A 35 -8.56 9.55 9.79
N THR A 36 -8.23 9.03 8.60
CA THR A 36 -8.23 7.57 8.38
C THR A 36 -7.12 6.87 9.15
N LEU A 37 -6.13 7.59 9.68
CA LEU A 37 -5.16 7.03 10.63
C LEU A 37 -5.81 6.49 11.92
N ALA A 38 -7.03 6.94 12.25
CA ALA A 38 -7.82 6.43 13.37
C ALA A 38 -8.85 5.35 12.98
N ASP A 39 -9.08 5.11 11.68
CA ASP A 39 -10.04 4.10 11.22
C ASP A 39 -9.53 2.68 11.55
N GLU A 40 -10.47 1.76 11.84
CA GLU A 40 -10.18 0.33 12.00
C GLU A 40 -9.52 -0.28 10.74
N GLY A 41 -8.62 -1.24 10.96
CA GLY A 41 -7.90 -1.92 9.89
C GLY A 41 -6.73 -1.14 9.31
N GLY A 42 -6.26 -0.12 10.03
CA GLY A 42 -5.10 0.70 9.72
C GLY A 42 -4.16 0.90 10.92
N PRO A 43 -3.46 2.04 11.01
CA PRO A 43 -2.64 2.38 12.18
C PRO A 43 -3.43 2.48 13.49
N GLU A 44 -4.74 2.79 13.41
CA GLU A 44 -5.65 2.88 14.55
C GLU A 44 -5.09 3.72 15.70
N LEU A 45 -4.57 4.89 15.35
CA LEU A 45 -4.06 5.86 16.32
C LEU A 45 -5.23 6.51 17.07
N PRO A 46 -5.07 6.83 18.36
CA PRO A 46 -6.05 7.62 19.10
C PRO A 46 -6.38 8.94 18.40
N ALA A 47 -7.65 9.33 18.38
CA ALA A 47 -8.12 10.48 17.60
C ALA A 47 -7.48 11.81 18.03
N ASP A 48 -7.11 11.94 19.31
CA ASP A 48 -6.33 13.06 19.85
C ASP A 48 -4.91 13.10 19.27
N GLN A 49 -4.23 11.96 19.17
CA GLN A 49 -2.92 11.87 18.51
C GLN A 49 -3.02 12.20 17.02
N VAL A 50 -4.06 11.73 16.32
CA VAL A 50 -4.27 12.06 14.90
C VAL A 50 -4.54 13.55 14.69
N ARG A 51 -5.27 14.20 15.59
CA ARG A 51 -5.47 15.66 15.55
C ARG A 51 -4.18 16.42 15.82
N ALA A 52 -3.39 16.00 16.80
CA ALA A 52 -2.09 16.60 17.08
C ALA A 52 -1.13 16.44 15.88
N TYR A 53 -1.10 15.25 15.29
CA TYR A 53 -0.33 14.95 14.09
C TYR A 53 -0.76 15.80 12.89
N ALA A 54 -2.07 15.95 12.67
CA ALA A 54 -2.58 16.82 11.60
C ALA A 54 -2.08 18.26 11.78
N ALA A 55 -2.16 18.79 12.99
CA ALA A 55 -1.73 20.15 13.30
C ALA A 55 -0.22 20.38 13.18
N SER A 56 0.61 19.33 13.22
CA SER A 56 2.07 19.42 12.99
C SER A 56 2.48 19.40 11.53
N LEU A 57 1.57 19.09 10.60
CA LEU A 57 1.83 19.15 9.16
C LEU A 57 1.65 20.59 8.64
N ASP A 58 2.14 20.84 7.42
CA ASP A 58 1.96 22.11 6.71
C ASP A 58 0.53 22.66 6.80
N SER A 59 0.41 23.95 7.10
CA SER A 59 -0.84 24.69 7.13
C SER A 59 -1.65 24.52 5.84
N VAL A 60 -2.95 24.75 5.95
CA VAL A 60 -3.85 24.80 4.78
C VAL A 60 -4.06 26.26 4.40
N VAL A 61 -3.72 26.60 3.16
CA VAL A 61 -4.03 27.90 2.55
C VAL A 61 -5.49 27.89 2.09
N LEU A 62 -6.28 28.84 2.57
CA LEU A 62 -7.69 29.02 2.24
C LEU A 62 -7.86 29.86 0.96
N PRO A 63 -9.04 29.85 0.31
CA PRO A 63 -9.27 30.60 -0.93
C PRO A 63 -9.07 32.13 -0.82
N ASP A 64 -9.17 32.67 0.38
CA ASP A 64 -8.93 34.09 0.69
C ASP A 64 -7.45 34.41 0.97
N GLY A 65 -6.56 33.42 0.86
CA GLY A 65 -5.13 33.54 1.09
C GLY A 65 -4.72 33.47 2.56
N THR A 66 -5.67 33.31 3.48
CA THR A 66 -5.33 33.08 4.90
C THR A 66 -4.90 31.64 5.13
N GLU A 67 -4.11 31.41 6.18
CA GLU A 67 -3.67 30.08 6.57
C GLU A 67 -4.32 29.65 7.88
N ARG A 68 -4.64 28.37 7.98
CA ARG A 68 -5.02 27.73 9.24
C ARG A 68 -4.17 26.48 9.48
N PRO A 69 -4.01 26.06 10.75
CA PRO A 69 -3.50 24.74 11.06
C PRO A 69 -4.30 23.67 10.33
N ARG A 70 -3.61 22.62 9.90
CA ARG A 70 -4.26 21.49 9.24
C ARG A 70 -5.06 20.68 10.26
N GLU A 71 -6.29 20.34 9.88
CA GLU A 71 -7.19 19.54 10.68
C GLU A 71 -7.14 18.09 10.22
N TRP A 72 -7.47 17.15 11.10
CA TRP A 72 -7.56 15.73 10.75
C TRP A 72 -8.57 15.42 9.62
N THR A 73 -9.54 16.30 9.37
CA THR A 73 -10.49 16.19 8.24
C THR A 73 -9.84 16.46 6.90
N ASP A 74 -8.72 17.18 6.89
CA ASP A 74 -7.93 17.45 5.70
C ASP A 74 -7.18 16.21 5.22
N LYS A 75 -6.71 16.29 3.99
CA LYS A 75 -5.78 15.30 3.42
C LYS A 75 -4.35 15.63 3.80
N PHE A 76 -3.45 14.67 3.61
CA PHE A 76 -2.02 14.93 3.67
C PHE A 76 -1.62 16.02 2.66
N PRO A 77 -0.54 16.79 2.93
CA PRO A 77 -0.03 17.81 2.04
C PRO A 77 0.27 17.29 0.62
N VAL A 78 0.18 18.19 -0.34
CA VAL A 78 0.66 17.97 -1.71
C VAL A 78 2.11 18.45 -1.77
N ARG A 79 2.99 17.64 -2.33
CA ARG A 79 4.33 18.07 -2.73
C ARG A 79 4.36 18.12 -4.26
N SER A 80 4.77 19.26 -4.81
CA SER A 80 4.80 19.51 -6.25
C SER A 80 5.81 20.60 -6.56
N GLY A 81 6.44 20.52 -7.74
CA GLY A 81 7.48 21.45 -8.16
C GLY A 81 8.75 20.72 -8.57
N GLU A 82 9.78 21.48 -8.94
CA GLU A 82 11.09 20.93 -9.26
C GLU A 82 11.71 20.28 -8.02
N GLY A 83 12.32 19.11 -8.18
CA GLY A 83 12.91 18.34 -7.08
C GLY A 83 11.90 17.60 -6.18
N MET A 84 10.59 17.69 -6.46
CA MET A 84 9.56 16.96 -5.71
C MET A 84 9.23 15.63 -6.37
N GLY A 85 8.88 14.64 -5.54
CA GLY A 85 8.54 13.29 -5.99
C GLY A 85 7.06 13.12 -6.37
N PRO A 86 6.70 11.97 -6.97
CA PRO A 86 5.31 11.64 -7.23
C PRO A 86 4.47 11.52 -5.95
N ASP A 87 3.16 11.70 -6.09
CA ASP A 87 2.21 11.41 -5.01
C ASP A 87 2.20 9.92 -4.65
N LEU A 88 2.29 9.61 -3.36
CA LEU A 88 2.45 8.25 -2.87
C LEU A 88 1.14 7.57 -2.48
N SER A 89 -0.01 8.27 -2.53
CA SER A 89 -1.28 7.76 -2.02
C SER A 89 -1.65 6.39 -2.61
N LEU A 90 -1.34 6.16 -3.89
CA LEU A 90 -1.71 4.95 -4.63
C LEU A 90 -0.49 4.17 -5.13
N MET A 91 0.72 4.51 -4.71
CA MET A 91 1.95 3.98 -5.32
C MET A 91 2.04 2.46 -5.26
N ALA A 92 1.66 1.86 -4.13
CA ALA A 92 1.64 0.41 -3.93
C ALA A 92 0.65 -0.35 -4.83
N LYS A 93 -0.31 0.34 -5.46
CA LYS A 93 -1.20 -0.24 -6.49
C LYS A 93 -0.88 0.22 -7.91
N ALA A 94 -0.11 1.29 -8.05
CA ALA A 94 0.28 1.87 -9.34
C ALA A 94 1.58 1.25 -9.90
N ARG A 95 2.16 0.26 -9.20
CA ARG A 95 3.37 -0.44 -9.59
C ARG A 95 3.15 -1.95 -9.52
N ALA A 96 3.86 -2.67 -10.36
CA ALA A 96 3.94 -4.11 -10.32
C ALA A 96 5.40 -4.52 -10.15
N GLY A 97 5.68 -5.38 -9.18
CA GLY A 97 6.98 -5.99 -8.96
C GLY A 97 7.11 -7.36 -9.64
N PHE A 98 5.97 -8.00 -9.91
CA PHE A 98 5.93 -9.30 -10.58
C PHE A 98 5.41 -9.16 -12.02
N HIS A 99 6.19 -9.70 -12.96
CA HIS A 99 5.87 -9.71 -14.40
C HIS A 99 6.09 -11.10 -15.01
N GLY A 100 5.41 -11.38 -16.13
CA GLY A 100 5.61 -12.61 -16.90
C GLY A 100 5.13 -13.88 -16.17
N PRO A 101 5.78 -15.04 -16.41
CA PRO A 101 6.77 -15.30 -17.46
C PRO A 101 6.14 -15.15 -18.86
N TYR A 102 6.95 -14.74 -19.85
CA TYR A 102 6.54 -14.60 -21.26
C TYR A 102 5.25 -13.80 -21.50
N GLY A 103 4.96 -12.80 -20.66
CA GLY A 103 3.73 -12.01 -20.75
C GLY A 103 2.42 -12.73 -20.39
N THR A 104 2.50 -13.95 -19.83
CA THR A 104 1.31 -14.75 -19.47
C THR A 104 0.58 -14.26 -18.22
N GLY A 105 1.24 -13.45 -17.39
CA GLY A 105 0.69 -12.98 -16.11
C GLY A 105 0.66 -14.02 -14.99
N ILE A 106 1.24 -15.22 -15.20
CA ILE A 106 1.23 -16.29 -14.18
C ILE A 106 1.95 -15.84 -12.89
N ASN A 107 3.03 -15.05 -12.98
CA ASN A 107 3.70 -14.53 -11.78
C ASN A 107 2.77 -13.63 -10.95
N GLN A 108 1.93 -12.83 -11.61
CA GLN A 108 0.97 -11.98 -10.91
C GLN A 108 -0.18 -12.77 -10.28
N LEU A 109 -0.59 -13.85 -10.95
CA LEU A 109 -1.64 -14.74 -10.44
C LEU A 109 -1.21 -15.44 -9.14
N ILE A 110 0.06 -15.82 -9.02
CA ILE A 110 0.58 -16.57 -7.87
C ILE A 110 1.09 -15.64 -6.77
N ASN A 111 1.88 -14.62 -7.12
CA ASN A 111 2.58 -13.77 -6.16
C ASN A 111 1.85 -12.46 -5.88
N GLY A 112 0.77 -12.16 -6.58
CA GLY A 112 0.12 -10.85 -6.54
C GLY A 112 0.80 -9.83 -7.45
N ILE A 113 0.45 -8.56 -7.32
CA ILE A 113 0.96 -7.51 -8.23
C ILE A 113 2.40 -7.11 -7.88
N GLY A 114 2.80 -7.19 -6.61
CA GLY A 114 4.17 -6.91 -6.16
C GLY A 114 4.46 -5.41 -5.95
N GLY A 115 3.45 -4.58 -5.70
CA GLY A 115 3.64 -3.13 -5.57
C GLY A 115 4.39 -2.71 -4.31
N PRO A 116 4.02 -3.20 -3.10
CA PRO A 116 4.81 -3.01 -1.89
C PRO A 116 6.23 -3.55 -2.02
N GLU A 117 6.41 -4.72 -2.62
CA GLU A 117 7.70 -5.36 -2.85
C GLU A 117 8.57 -4.55 -3.81
N TYR A 118 7.96 -3.93 -4.83
CA TYR A 118 8.63 -2.97 -5.70
C TYR A 118 9.11 -1.74 -4.91
N ILE A 119 8.30 -1.21 -3.99
CA ILE A 119 8.70 -0.08 -3.14
C ILE A 119 9.90 -0.46 -2.27
N VAL A 120 9.83 -1.62 -1.59
CA VAL A 120 10.96 -2.13 -0.79
C VAL A 120 12.21 -2.25 -1.65
N SER A 121 12.09 -2.87 -2.83
CA SER A 121 13.21 -3.09 -3.75
C SER A 121 13.84 -1.78 -4.24
N VAL A 122 13.04 -0.74 -4.47
CA VAL A 122 13.56 0.60 -4.83
C VAL A 122 14.28 1.22 -3.63
N LEU A 123 13.70 1.18 -2.43
CA LEU A 123 14.29 1.81 -1.25
C LEU A 123 15.60 1.13 -0.80
N SER A 124 15.72 -0.18 -0.99
CA SER A 124 16.93 -0.95 -0.65
C SER A 124 17.89 -1.19 -1.83
N GLY A 125 17.55 -0.69 -3.03
CA GLY A 125 18.21 -1.07 -4.28
C GLY A 125 19.32 -0.13 -4.77
N TYR A 126 19.71 0.85 -3.96
CA TYR A 126 20.74 1.83 -4.33
C TYR A 126 22.16 1.25 -4.23
N THR A 127 23.01 1.53 -5.23
CA THR A 127 24.39 1.02 -5.27
C THR A 127 25.42 2.00 -4.72
N GLY A 128 25.07 3.29 -4.68
CA GLY A 128 25.98 4.39 -4.39
C GLY A 128 26.64 5.00 -5.62
N GLU A 129 26.41 4.47 -6.83
CA GLU A 129 26.88 5.09 -8.07
C GLU A 129 25.98 6.27 -8.48
N GLU A 130 26.60 7.31 -9.03
CA GLU A 130 25.95 8.54 -9.48
C GLU A 130 26.32 8.89 -10.91
N LYS A 131 25.37 9.51 -11.63
CA LYS A 131 25.56 9.98 -13.00
C LYS A 131 24.91 11.35 -13.18
N VAL A 132 25.61 12.29 -13.79
CA VAL A 132 25.05 13.61 -14.15
C VAL A 132 24.70 13.62 -15.63
N GLU A 133 23.43 13.86 -15.94
CA GLU A 133 22.93 14.01 -17.31
C GLU A 133 22.12 15.29 -17.44
N ALA A 134 22.48 16.14 -18.41
CA ALA A 134 21.81 17.42 -18.66
C ALA A 134 21.62 18.31 -17.41
N GLY A 135 22.59 18.30 -16.49
CA GLY A 135 22.55 19.09 -15.25
C GLY A 135 21.70 18.47 -14.13
N THR A 136 21.14 17.28 -14.32
CA THR A 136 20.43 16.52 -13.28
C THR A 136 21.29 15.36 -12.79
N THR A 137 21.40 15.18 -11.48
CA THR A 137 22.06 14.02 -10.87
C THR A 137 21.07 12.86 -10.76
N PHE A 138 21.49 11.70 -11.24
CA PHE A 138 20.80 10.43 -11.13
C PHE A 138 21.62 9.47 -10.27
N TYR A 139 20.93 8.59 -9.56
CA TYR A 139 21.48 7.59 -8.67
C TYR A 139 21.16 6.21 -9.23
N GLU A 140 22.14 5.31 -9.23
CA GLU A 140 21.90 3.95 -9.72
C GLU A 140 21.03 3.17 -8.73
N ASN A 141 20.04 2.46 -9.26
CA ASN A 141 19.10 1.65 -8.50
C ASN A 141 18.71 0.37 -9.27
N HIS A 142 18.98 -0.79 -8.69
CA HIS A 142 18.78 -2.09 -9.37
C HIS A 142 17.31 -2.45 -9.62
N ALA A 143 16.37 -1.87 -8.86
CA ALA A 143 14.94 -2.16 -9.01
C ALA A 143 14.23 -1.16 -9.92
N PHE A 144 14.78 0.05 -10.08
CA PHE A 144 14.15 1.09 -10.88
C PHE A 144 14.26 0.79 -12.38
N PRO A 145 13.18 0.89 -13.16
CA PRO A 145 13.24 0.70 -14.61
C PRO A 145 14.26 1.63 -15.27
N GLY A 146 15.23 1.05 -15.99
CA GLY A 146 16.32 1.80 -16.63
C GLY A 146 17.55 2.02 -15.74
N GLY A 147 17.52 1.57 -14.47
CA GLY A 147 18.68 1.53 -13.57
C GLY A 147 19.09 2.86 -12.96
N TRP A 148 18.56 4.00 -13.41
CA TRP A 148 18.92 5.33 -12.93
C TRP A 148 17.69 6.12 -12.51
N ILE A 149 17.67 6.60 -11.26
CA ILE A 149 16.56 7.33 -10.65
C ILE A 149 17.01 8.72 -10.18
N SER A 150 16.16 9.74 -10.30
CA SER A 150 16.46 11.10 -9.81
C SER A 150 16.23 11.28 -8.30
N MET A 151 15.72 10.25 -7.62
CA MET A 151 15.49 10.26 -6.17
C MET A 151 16.80 9.85 -5.47
N PRO A 152 17.43 10.71 -4.64
CA PRO A 152 18.59 10.31 -3.85
C PRO A 152 18.23 9.18 -2.87
N PRO A 153 19.20 8.39 -2.37
CA PRO A 153 18.96 7.37 -1.36
C PRO A 153 18.28 7.99 -0.13
N PRO A 154 17.01 7.66 0.16
CA PRO A 154 16.27 8.36 1.20
C PRO A 154 16.50 7.80 2.61
N LEU A 155 16.99 6.55 2.69
CA LEU A 155 17.15 5.81 3.94
C LEU A 155 18.63 5.55 4.23
N SER A 156 18.97 5.62 5.50
CA SER A 156 20.23 5.17 6.10
C SER A 156 19.94 4.44 7.41
N ASP A 157 20.80 3.51 7.82
CA ASP A 157 20.59 2.75 9.06
C ASP A 157 20.47 3.69 10.26
N ASP A 158 19.50 3.39 11.14
CA ASP A 158 19.18 4.11 12.37
C ASP A 158 18.77 5.60 12.17
N GLN A 159 18.37 5.98 10.96
CA GLN A 159 17.88 7.33 10.65
C GLN A 159 16.60 7.72 11.41
N VAL A 160 15.76 6.73 11.74
CA VAL A 160 14.54 6.90 12.53
C VAL A 160 14.71 6.15 13.85
N THR A 161 14.28 6.75 14.96
CA THR A 161 14.25 6.06 16.26
C THR A 161 12.82 5.65 16.58
N TYR A 162 12.54 4.35 16.53
CA TYR A 162 11.22 3.82 16.84
C TYR A 162 10.95 3.75 18.34
N ALA A 163 9.75 4.16 18.76
CA ALA A 163 9.36 4.20 20.16
C ALA A 163 9.28 2.80 20.83
N ASP A 164 9.04 1.75 20.04
CA ASP A 164 8.98 0.35 20.49
C ASP A 164 10.36 -0.33 20.52
N GLY A 165 11.43 0.37 20.14
CA GLY A 165 12.79 -0.16 20.06
C GLY A 165 13.01 -1.13 18.90
N HIS A 166 12.12 -1.16 17.89
CA HIS A 166 12.35 -1.96 16.69
C HIS A 166 13.64 -1.50 15.97
N PRO A 167 14.44 -2.41 15.39
CA PRO A 167 15.64 -2.01 14.65
C PRO A 167 15.30 -1.16 13.42
N ALA A 168 15.92 0.00 13.28
CA ALA A 168 15.70 0.92 12.17
C ALA A 168 16.75 0.75 11.07
N THR A 169 17.00 -0.49 10.64
CA THR A 169 17.84 -0.73 9.44
C THR A 169 17.08 -0.31 8.18
N VAL A 170 17.79 -0.01 7.09
CA VAL A 170 17.19 0.35 5.79
C VAL A 170 16.14 -0.68 5.37
N HIS A 171 16.42 -1.98 5.57
CA HIS A 171 15.48 -3.05 5.27
C HIS A 171 14.16 -2.91 6.03
N HIS A 172 14.21 -2.77 7.36
CA HIS A 172 13.00 -2.68 8.18
C HIS A 172 12.22 -1.39 7.92
N MET A 173 12.90 -0.24 7.77
CA MET A 173 12.24 1.01 7.42
C MET A 173 11.56 0.94 6.05
N ALA A 174 12.20 0.32 5.06
CA ALA A 174 11.63 0.10 3.74
C ALA A 174 10.39 -0.80 3.77
N GLU A 175 10.42 -1.89 4.53
CA GLU A 175 9.26 -2.78 4.71
C GLU A 175 8.11 -2.08 5.45
N ASP A 176 8.40 -1.38 6.56
CA ASP A 176 7.42 -0.65 7.36
C ASP A 176 6.71 0.41 6.50
N VAL A 177 7.47 1.25 5.77
CA VAL A 177 6.87 2.29 4.91
C VAL A 177 6.15 1.71 3.71
N ALA A 178 6.62 0.61 3.12
CA ALA A 178 5.92 -0.07 2.03
C ALA A 178 4.58 -0.65 2.49
N ALA A 179 4.51 -1.24 3.69
CA ALA A 179 3.27 -1.70 4.30
C ALA A 179 2.31 -0.53 4.56
N PHE A 180 2.82 0.58 5.09
CA PHE A 180 2.05 1.82 5.25
C PHE A 180 1.49 2.32 3.91
N MET A 181 2.31 2.39 2.87
CA MET A 181 1.88 2.81 1.53
C MET A 181 0.88 1.83 0.89
N MET A 182 0.95 0.54 1.22
CA MET A 182 -0.07 -0.43 0.84
C MET A 182 -1.40 -0.15 1.51
N TRP A 183 -1.37 0.17 2.81
CA TRP A 183 -2.56 0.59 3.54
C TRP A 183 -3.14 1.90 3.00
N THR A 184 -2.33 2.91 2.69
CA THR A 184 -2.84 4.17 2.12
C THR A 184 -3.50 3.96 0.76
N ALA A 185 -2.98 3.01 -0.03
CA ALA A 185 -3.53 2.68 -1.34
C ALA A 185 -4.80 1.82 -1.23
N GLU A 186 -4.87 0.89 -0.27
CA GLU A 186 -5.99 -0.03 -0.07
C GLU A 186 -6.44 -0.09 1.40
N PRO A 187 -6.98 1.00 1.97
CA PRO A 187 -7.34 1.06 3.39
C PRO A 187 -8.51 0.14 3.74
N LYS A 188 -9.23 -0.38 2.74
CA LYS A 188 -10.34 -1.32 2.89
C LYS A 188 -9.97 -2.76 2.52
N LEU A 189 -8.67 -3.09 2.48
CA LEU A 189 -8.18 -4.43 2.16
C LEU A 189 -8.80 -5.49 3.08
N MET A 190 -8.85 -5.23 4.38
CA MET A 190 -9.42 -6.15 5.37
C MET A 190 -10.92 -6.37 5.18
N ALA A 191 -11.67 -5.28 5.02
CA ALA A 191 -13.10 -5.33 4.75
C ALA A 191 -13.41 -6.10 3.44
N ARG A 192 -12.61 -5.87 2.39
CA ARG A 192 -12.73 -6.56 1.10
C ARG A 192 -12.49 -8.07 1.24
N LYS A 193 -11.45 -8.49 1.97
CA LYS A 193 -11.16 -9.90 2.23
C LYS A 193 -12.26 -10.57 3.06
N HIS A 194 -12.73 -9.91 4.11
CA HIS A 194 -13.83 -10.41 4.94
C HIS A 194 -15.10 -10.63 4.11
N MET A 195 -15.52 -9.63 3.32
CA MET A 195 -16.67 -9.77 2.44
C MET A 195 -16.48 -10.85 1.37
N GLY A 196 -15.26 -10.99 0.83
CA GLY A 196 -14.93 -12.07 -0.08
C GLY A 196 -15.10 -13.46 0.54
N PHE A 197 -14.63 -13.65 1.77
CA PHE A 197 -14.80 -14.90 2.51
C PHE A 197 -16.28 -15.22 2.72
N VAL A 198 -17.07 -14.26 3.23
CA VAL A 198 -18.53 -14.43 3.43
C VAL A 198 -19.23 -14.79 2.11
N ALA A 199 -18.94 -14.08 1.03
CA ALA A 199 -19.55 -14.33 -0.28
C ALA A 199 -19.19 -15.72 -0.83
N VAL A 200 -17.93 -16.13 -0.76
CA VAL A 200 -17.49 -17.46 -1.23
C VAL A 200 -18.14 -18.57 -0.43
N THR A 201 -18.20 -18.46 0.91
CA THR A 201 -18.88 -19.46 1.74
C THR A 201 -20.35 -19.58 1.39
N PHE A 202 -21.05 -18.45 1.21
CA PHE A 202 -22.46 -18.44 0.80
C PHE A 202 -22.64 -19.11 -0.57
N LEU A 203 -21.79 -18.78 -1.54
CA LEU A 203 -21.85 -19.35 -2.89
C LEU A 203 -21.56 -20.85 -2.90
N ILE A 204 -20.66 -21.36 -2.05
CA ILE A 204 -20.42 -22.80 -1.92
C ILE A 204 -21.69 -23.51 -1.45
N ILE A 205 -22.33 -23.01 -0.39
CA ILE A 205 -23.56 -23.58 0.15
C ILE A 205 -24.67 -23.54 -0.91
N LEU A 206 -24.88 -22.38 -1.52
CA LEU A 206 -25.89 -22.21 -2.57
C LEU A 206 -25.61 -23.13 -3.78
N SER A 207 -24.35 -23.26 -4.20
CA SER A 207 -23.96 -24.12 -5.32
C SER A 207 -24.22 -25.59 -5.01
N VAL A 208 -23.95 -26.06 -3.78
CA VAL A 208 -24.27 -27.42 -3.36
C VAL A 208 -25.79 -27.65 -3.38
N LEU A 209 -26.58 -26.72 -2.84
CA LEU A 209 -28.04 -26.82 -2.84
C LEU A 209 -28.60 -26.85 -4.26
N LEU A 210 -28.13 -25.94 -5.13
CA LEU A 210 -28.52 -25.89 -6.54
C LEU A 210 -28.08 -27.14 -7.29
N TYR A 211 -26.87 -27.65 -7.05
CA TYR A 211 -26.37 -28.88 -7.63
C TYR A 211 -27.25 -30.08 -7.24
N LEU A 212 -27.58 -30.24 -5.96
CA LEU A 212 -28.44 -31.33 -5.47
C LEU A 212 -29.86 -31.21 -6.02
N THR A 213 -30.40 -29.99 -6.08
CA THR A 213 -31.72 -29.71 -6.65
C THR A 213 -31.74 -30.04 -8.14
N ASN A 214 -30.75 -29.58 -8.89
CA ASN A 214 -30.58 -29.88 -10.30
C ASN A 214 -30.44 -31.39 -10.53
N LYS A 215 -29.60 -32.07 -9.74
CA LYS A 215 -29.43 -33.52 -9.82
C LYS A 215 -30.75 -34.26 -9.57
N ARG A 216 -31.55 -33.83 -8.60
CA ARG A 216 -32.86 -34.43 -8.30
C ARG A 216 -33.88 -34.18 -9.41
N LEU A 217 -33.95 -32.96 -9.94
CA LEU A 217 -34.86 -32.60 -11.04
C LEU A 217 -34.56 -33.40 -12.31
N TRP A 218 -33.28 -33.53 -12.68
CA TRP A 218 -32.87 -34.22 -13.89
C TRP A 218 -32.82 -35.75 -13.75
N ALA A 219 -32.88 -36.31 -12.54
CA ALA A 219 -32.84 -37.74 -12.31
C ALA A 219 -33.96 -38.50 -13.05
N GLY A 220 -35.16 -37.94 -13.14
CA GLY A 220 -36.31 -38.56 -13.84
C GLY A 220 -36.22 -38.51 -15.38
N ILE A 221 -35.33 -37.67 -15.94
CA ILE A 221 -35.18 -37.48 -17.39
C ILE A 221 -33.93 -38.19 -17.92
N LYS A 222 -32.81 -38.06 -17.20
CA LYS A 222 -31.50 -38.58 -17.59
C LYS A 222 -31.04 -39.78 -16.75
N GLY A 223 -31.83 -40.22 -15.77
CA GLY A 223 -31.54 -41.41 -14.96
C GLY A 223 -31.55 -42.70 -15.78
N LYS A 224 -30.94 -43.77 -15.25
CA LYS A 224 -31.03 -45.10 -15.88
C LYS A 224 -32.51 -45.47 -16.01
N LYS A 225 -32.96 -45.70 -17.25
CA LYS A 225 -34.24 -46.38 -17.49
C LYS A 225 -34.13 -47.75 -16.84
N SER A 226 -34.93 -48.03 -15.81
CA SER A 226 -35.14 -49.41 -15.38
C SER A 226 -35.69 -50.16 -16.58
N ALA A 227 -34.95 -51.15 -17.09
CA ALA A 227 -35.48 -52.09 -18.06
C ALA A 227 -36.68 -52.78 -17.40
N ALA A 228 -37.87 -52.53 -17.93
CA ALA A 228 -39.08 -53.28 -17.61
C ALA A 228 -39.15 -54.51 -18.52
#